data_AF-A0A1W2GFD5-F1
#
_entry.id   AF-A0A1W2GFD5-F1
#
_cell.length_a   1.000
_cell.length_b   1.000
_cell.length_c   1.000
_cell.angle_alpha   90.00
_cell.angle_beta   90.00
_cell.angle_gamma   90.00
#
_symmetry.space_group_name_H-M   'P 1'
#
loop_
_entity.id
_entity.type
_entity.pdbx_description
1 polymer ?
#
loop_
_entity_poly.entity_id
_entity_poly.type
_entity_poly.pdbx_seq_one_letter_code
_entity_poly.pdbx_strand_id
1 'polypeptide(L)'
;MLKNNIYLIVLTFYMSVIGLDVIKLINLARKPTLNIDLSKYFFRTHMLVLFCGISLTLVAVIFEVNIFDYSKPIHYSNVEKISLKDFNGLKLPGQTLQGGNKFAFITSGIEFKKHKGIVNVNSYFHPARSYVYIDDLQNDDLLRHELYHFHITEIWARIFRKEISKFKDVPTSSMLNKTYVYIEAKRNAMQAEYDFDTNHSYLLGKQLKWQVKIDSMLSALSAYENTQIRF
;
A
#
# COMPACT_ATOMS: atom_id res chain seq x y z
N MET A 1 -8.44 -5.62 -2.60
CA MET A 1 -7.84 -4.34 -3.06
C MET A 1 -8.44 -3.96 -4.41
N LEU A 2 -9.34 -2.97 -4.47
CA LEU A 2 -9.59 -2.29 -5.73
C LEU A 2 -8.26 -1.68 -6.17
N LYS A 3 -7.65 -2.20 -7.24
CA LYS A 3 -6.58 -1.47 -7.94
C LYS A 3 -7.18 -0.13 -8.31
N ASN A 4 -6.65 0.95 -7.74
CA ASN A 4 -7.08 2.32 -8.00
C ASN A 4 -7.00 2.58 -9.51
N ASN A 5 -8.13 2.47 -10.21
CA ASN A 5 -8.27 2.77 -11.64
C ASN A 5 -8.05 4.26 -11.93
N ILE A 6 -7.80 5.08 -10.91
CA ILE A 6 -7.54 6.52 -11.03
C ILE A 6 -6.37 6.79 -11.97
N TYR A 7 -5.30 5.99 -11.90
CA TYR A 7 -4.15 6.13 -12.80
C TYR A 7 -4.51 5.77 -14.24
N LEU A 8 -5.37 4.76 -14.42
CA LEU A 8 -5.85 4.36 -15.75
C LEU A 8 -6.80 5.42 -16.34
N ILE A 9 -7.63 6.06 -15.51
CA ILE A 9 -8.51 7.17 -15.90
C ILE A 9 -7.69 8.39 -16.29
N VAL A 10 -6.69 8.76 -15.48
CA VAL A 10 -5.75 9.86 -15.78
C VAL A 10 -5.01 9.55 -17.09
N LEU A 11 -4.52 8.33 -17.27
CA LEU A 11 -3.84 7.90 -18.49
C LEU A 11 -4.77 7.92 -19.72
N THR A 12 -6.01 7.43 -19.59
CA THR A 12 -6.99 7.43 -20.68
C THR A 12 -7.35 8.85 -21.09
N PHE A 13 -7.56 9.75 -20.13
CA PHE A 13 -7.79 11.16 -20.40
C PHE A 13 -6.59 11.76 -21.15
N TYR A 14 -5.37 11.50 -20.69
CA TYR A 14 -4.14 11.98 -21.34
C TYR A 14 -3.99 11.46 -22.77
N MET A 15 -4.25 10.17 -23.00
CA MET A 15 -4.17 9.55 -24.33
C MET A 15 -5.25 10.07 -25.28
N SER A 16 -6.44 10.40 -24.79
CA SER A 16 -7.51 10.96 -25.62
C SER A 16 -7.16 12.35 -26.17
N VAL A 17 -6.49 13.17 -25.36
CA VAL A 17 -6.00 14.50 -25.77
C VAL A 17 -4.88 14.36 -26.80
N ILE A 18 -3.85 13.55 -26.51
CA ILE A 18 -2.73 13.30 -27.43
C ILE A 18 -3.24 12.74 -28.78
N GLY A 19 -4.22 11.85 -28.75
CA GLY A 19 -4.82 11.27 -29.95
C GLY A 19 -5.43 12.33 -30.88
N LEU A 20 -6.14 13.32 -30.33
CA LEU A 20 -6.70 14.43 -31.12
C LEU A 20 -5.61 15.29 -31.75
N ASP A 21 -4.47 15.46 -31.08
CA ASP A 21 -3.35 16.25 -31.57
C ASP A 21 -2.56 15.53 -32.67
N VAL A 22 -2.40 14.20 -32.56
CA VAL A 22 -1.84 13.37 -33.62
C VAL A 22 -2.72 13.43 -34.87
N ILE A 23 -4.05 13.38 -34.72
CA ILE A 23 -4.98 13.52 -35.86
C ILE A 23 -4.84 14.90 -36.52
N LYS A 24 -4.74 15.98 -35.73
CA LYS A 24 -4.50 17.33 -36.27
C LYS A 24 -3.17 17.44 -37.01
N LEU A 25 -2.09 16.89 -36.46
CA LEU A 25 -0.77 16.87 -37.11
C LEU A 25 -0.78 16.08 -38.42
N ILE A 26 -1.42 14.91 -38.45
CA ILE A 26 -1.60 14.11 -39.68
C ILE A 26 -2.37 14.92 -40.73
N ASN A 27 -3.45 15.61 -40.33
CA ASN A 27 -4.23 16.44 -41.24
C ASN A 27 -3.48 17.68 -41.75
N LEU A 28 -2.59 18.25 -40.94
CA LEU A 28 -1.73 19.37 -41.31
C LEU A 28 -0.59 18.94 -42.26
N ALA A 29 0.05 17.81 -42.00
CA ALA A 29 1.11 17.25 -42.85
C ALA A 29 0.62 16.92 -44.27
N ARG A 30 -0.69 16.71 -44.45
CA ARG A 30 -1.34 16.48 -45.75
C ARG A 30 -1.58 17.76 -46.57
N LYS A 31 -1.32 18.96 -46.03
CA LYS A 31 -1.51 20.24 -46.72
C LYS A 31 -0.16 20.91 -47.02
N PRO A 32 0.37 20.82 -48.26
CA PRO A 32 1.77 21.15 -48.57
C PRO A 32 2.12 22.66 -48.60
N THR A 33 1.15 23.58 -48.51
CA THR A 33 1.37 25.02 -48.79
C THR A 33 1.02 25.97 -47.65
N LEU A 34 0.84 25.47 -46.43
CA LEU A 34 0.40 26.29 -45.29
C LEU A 34 1.57 26.62 -44.35
N ASN A 35 2.00 27.88 -44.33
CA ASN A 35 2.98 28.40 -43.37
C ASN A 35 2.29 28.64 -42.03
N ILE A 36 2.13 27.58 -41.23
CA ILE A 36 1.43 27.60 -39.95
C ILE A 36 2.44 27.73 -38.81
N ASP A 37 2.25 28.75 -37.97
CA ASP A 37 2.97 28.90 -36.70
C ASP A 37 2.43 27.88 -35.68
N LEU A 38 2.93 26.65 -35.75
CA LEU A 38 2.56 25.53 -34.87
C LEU A 38 2.79 25.82 -33.38
N SER A 39 3.69 26.75 -33.04
CA SER A 39 4.07 27.05 -31.66
C SER A 39 2.91 27.59 -30.81
N LYS A 40 1.98 28.34 -31.42
CA LYS A 40 0.86 29.00 -30.71
C LYS A 40 -0.28 28.06 -30.37
N TYR A 41 -0.51 27.04 -31.20
CA TYR A 41 -1.59 26.06 -31.02
C TYR A 41 -1.19 24.88 -30.14
N PHE A 42 0.08 24.48 -30.19
CA PHE A 42 0.62 23.39 -29.37
C PHE A 42 0.77 23.81 -27.89
N PHE A 43 1.07 25.08 -27.62
CA PHE A 43 1.46 25.47 -26.25
C PHE A 43 0.29 25.55 -25.26
N ARG A 44 -0.84 26.18 -25.60
CA ARG A 44 -1.88 26.47 -24.59
C ARG A 44 -2.68 25.24 -24.14
N THR A 45 -3.11 24.39 -25.06
CA THR A 45 -3.93 23.21 -24.72
C THR A 45 -3.10 22.12 -24.04
N HIS A 46 -1.85 21.89 -24.47
CA HIS A 46 -0.99 20.91 -23.80
C HIS A 46 -0.55 21.36 -22.42
N MET A 47 -0.26 22.66 -22.23
CA MET A 47 0.06 23.17 -20.90
C MET A 47 -1.13 23.04 -19.95
N LEU A 48 -2.37 23.20 -20.43
CA LEU A 48 -3.58 22.94 -19.64
C LEU A 48 -3.76 21.46 -19.28
N VAL A 49 -3.57 20.54 -20.24
CA VAL A 49 -3.73 19.10 -19.99
C VAL A 49 -2.62 18.56 -19.08
N LEU A 50 -1.39 19.02 -19.29
CA LEU A 50 -0.26 18.74 -18.40
C LEU A 50 -0.56 19.26 -16.98
N PHE A 51 -1.02 20.50 -16.85
CA PHE A 51 -1.37 21.08 -15.56
C PHE A 51 -2.51 20.31 -14.86
N CYS A 52 -3.57 19.94 -15.58
CA CYS A 52 -4.66 19.12 -15.05
C CYS A 52 -4.17 17.72 -14.64
N GLY A 53 -3.33 17.08 -15.45
CA GLY A 53 -2.76 15.76 -15.14
C GLY A 53 -1.86 15.78 -13.91
N ILE A 54 -1.01 16.81 -13.79
CA ILE A 54 -0.18 17.04 -12.60
C ILE A 54 -1.09 17.26 -11.39
N SER A 55 -2.10 18.12 -11.50
CA SER A 55 -3.04 18.42 -10.42
C SER A 55 -3.79 17.19 -9.94
N LEU A 56 -4.30 16.36 -10.86
CA LEU A 56 -4.97 15.09 -10.53
C LEU A 56 -4.01 14.11 -9.85
N THR A 57 -2.77 14.03 -10.30
CA THR A 57 -1.75 13.17 -9.69
C THR A 57 -1.42 13.64 -8.28
N LEU A 58 -1.27 14.95 -8.09
CA LEU A 58 -1.03 15.55 -6.76
C LEU A 58 -2.20 15.23 -5.81
N VAL A 59 -3.44 15.38 -6.27
CA VAL A 59 -4.63 15.02 -5.48
C VAL A 59 -4.63 13.53 -5.14
N ALA A 60 -4.32 12.65 -6.09
CA ALA A 60 -4.26 11.21 -5.84
C ALA A 60 -3.20 10.85 -4.78
N VAL A 61 -2.01 11.44 -4.85
CA VAL A 61 -0.91 11.22 -3.89
C VAL A 61 -1.32 11.64 -2.47
N ILE A 62 -2.06 12.75 -2.34
CA ILE A 62 -2.58 13.23 -1.04
C ILE A 62 -3.48 12.17 -0.37
N PHE A 63 -4.27 11.42 -1.14
CA PHE A 63 -5.11 10.35 -0.59
C PHE A 63 -4.37 9.04 -0.32
N GLU A 64 -3.20 8.81 -0.93
CA GLU A 64 -2.38 7.63 -0.62
C GLU A 64 -1.56 7.79 0.67
N VAL A 65 -1.13 9.02 0.96
CA VAL A 65 -0.38 9.38 2.17
C VAL A 65 -0.88 10.74 2.64
N ASN A 66 -1.36 10.83 3.88
CA ASN A 66 -1.70 12.10 4.47
C ASN A 66 -0.43 12.92 4.73
N ILE A 67 -0.07 13.76 3.75
CA ILE A 67 1.09 14.65 3.82
C ILE A 67 0.89 15.81 4.80
N PHE A 68 -0.37 16.15 5.13
CA PHE A 68 -0.69 17.28 6.02
C PHE A 68 -0.60 16.90 7.50
N ASP A 69 -0.84 15.63 7.82
CA ASP A 69 -0.65 15.05 9.15
C ASP A 69 0.21 13.78 9.06
N TYR A 70 1.45 13.94 8.63
CA TYR A 70 2.34 12.81 8.40
C TYR A 70 2.88 12.24 9.71
N SER A 71 2.57 10.97 9.96
CA SER A 71 3.15 10.17 11.03
C SER A 71 4.11 9.11 10.46
N LYS A 72 5.32 9.02 11.05
CA LYS A 72 6.36 8.08 10.61
C LYS A 72 5.92 6.63 10.80
N PRO A 73 6.43 5.68 9.98
CA PRO A 73 6.13 4.27 10.16
C PRO A 73 6.54 3.76 11.54
N ILE A 74 5.67 2.97 12.17
CA ILE A 74 5.85 2.42 13.52
C ILE A 74 6.33 0.97 13.39
N HIS A 75 7.48 0.67 14.00
CA HIS A 75 8.05 -0.68 14.00
C HIS A 75 7.21 -1.64 14.86
N TYR A 76 7.14 -2.92 14.48
CA TYR A 76 6.33 -3.93 15.17
C TYR A 76 6.62 -4.09 16.66
N SER A 77 7.85 -3.84 17.09
CA SER A 77 8.20 -3.84 18.53
C SER A 77 7.43 -2.81 19.37
N ASN A 78 6.72 -1.88 18.74
CA ASN A 78 5.85 -0.90 19.39
C ASN A 78 4.35 -1.16 19.13
N VAL A 79 3.96 -2.37 18.74
CA VAL A 79 2.56 -2.71 18.40
C VAL A 79 1.59 -2.41 19.55
N GLU A 80 2.00 -2.66 20.79
CA GLU A 80 1.20 -2.40 22.01
C GLU A 80 0.88 -0.91 22.25
N LYS A 81 1.58 0.00 21.56
CA LYS A 81 1.37 1.45 21.68
C LYS A 81 0.40 2.00 20.63
N ILE A 82 -0.01 1.18 19.65
CA ILE A 82 -0.86 1.61 18.54
C ILE A 82 -2.31 1.70 19.01
N SER A 83 -2.96 2.78 18.65
CA SER A 83 -4.38 3.05 18.88
C SER A 83 -5.06 3.50 17.58
N LEU A 84 -6.40 3.57 17.58
CA LEU A 84 -7.13 4.10 16.42
C LEU A 84 -6.80 5.58 16.13
N LYS A 85 -6.22 6.31 17.09
CA LYS A 85 -5.77 7.70 16.87
C LYS A 85 -4.57 7.78 15.94
N ASP A 86 -3.79 6.70 15.83
CA ASP A 86 -2.64 6.64 14.93
C ASP A 86 -3.06 6.40 13.46
N PHE A 87 -4.35 6.18 13.18
CA PHE A 87 -4.90 5.99 11.84
C PHE A 87 -5.24 7.34 11.22
N ASN A 88 -4.20 8.14 10.97
CA ASN A 88 -4.32 9.52 10.51
C ASN A 88 -4.24 9.68 8.98
N GLY A 89 -4.41 8.61 8.21
CA GLY A 89 -4.59 8.65 6.77
C GLY A 89 -5.90 9.32 6.35
N LEU A 90 -5.93 9.86 5.14
CA LEU A 90 -7.14 10.49 4.60
C LEU A 90 -8.16 9.43 4.20
N LYS A 91 -9.41 9.65 4.60
CA LYS A 91 -10.56 8.83 4.23
C LYS A 91 -11.36 9.52 3.12
N LEU A 92 -11.72 8.78 2.07
CA LEU A 92 -12.62 9.29 1.04
C LEU A 92 -14.06 9.37 1.60
N PRO A 93 -14.78 10.47 1.38
CA PRO A 93 -16.16 10.59 1.88
C PRO A 93 -17.07 9.52 1.26
N GLY A 94 -18.04 9.04 2.03
CA GLY A 94 -19.10 8.15 1.55
C GLY A 94 -18.69 6.69 1.30
N GLN A 95 -17.47 6.27 1.65
CA GLN A 95 -17.17 4.84 1.63
C GLN A 95 -17.96 4.10 2.71
N THR A 96 -18.49 2.95 2.34
CA THR A 96 -19.15 2.02 3.26
C THR A 96 -18.55 0.63 3.07
N LEU A 97 -18.47 -0.12 4.16
CA LEU A 97 -18.11 -1.52 4.16
C LEU A 97 -19.30 -2.30 4.72
N GLN A 98 -19.87 -3.18 3.88
CA GLN A 98 -21.08 -3.94 4.20
C GLN A 98 -22.28 -3.07 4.60
N GLY A 99 -22.42 -1.89 3.98
CA GLY A 99 -23.51 -0.95 4.26
C GLY A 99 -23.34 -0.12 5.55
N GLY A 100 -22.21 -0.29 6.26
CA GLY A 100 -21.87 0.51 7.44
C GLY A 100 -20.61 1.36 7.27
N ASN A 101 -20.38 2.27 8.22
CA ASN A 101 -19.17 3.10 8.33
C ASN A 101 -18.27 2.67 9.51
N LYS A 102 -18.56 1.52 10.14
CA LYS A 102 -17.79 1.01 11.29
C LYS A 102 -16.66 0.10 10.83
N PHE A 103 -15.64 0.70 10.24
CA PHE A 103 -14.44 -0.04 9.82
C PHE A 103 -13.21 0.86 9.89
N ALA A 104 -12.04 0.22 9.90
CA ALA A 104 -10.75 0.83 9.76
C ALA A 104 -9.97 0.05 8.69
N PHE A 105 -8.87 0.63 8.24
CA PHE A 105 -7.93 -0.04 7.36
C PHE A 105 -6.52 0.30 7.78
N ILE A 106 -5.79 -0.72 8.20
CA ILE A 106 -4.37 -0.64 8.51
C ILE A 106 -3.50 -0.93 7.29
N THR A 107 -2.63 0.02 6.97
CA THR A 107 -1.55 -0.21 6.01
C THR A 107 -0.32 -0.68 6.76
N SER A 108 0.06 -1.94 6.57
CA SER A 108 1.32 -2.51 7.06
C SER A 108 2.12 -3.19 5.95
N GLY A 109 3.44 -3.20 6.09
CA GLY A 109 4.35 -3.73 5.07
C GLY A 109 5.66 -4.25 5.65
N ILE A 110 6.38 -5.00 4.81
CA ILE A 110 7.70 -5.55 5.12
C ILE A 110 8.74 -4.72 4.36
N GLU A 111 9.74 -4.21 5.07
CA GLU A 111 10.87 -3.49 4.48
C GLU A 111 12.16 -4.22 4.78
N PHE A 112 13.04 -4.36 3.77
CA PHE A 112 14.34 -4.98 3.96
C PHE A 112 15.49 -4.17 3.37
N LYS A 113 16.66 -4.22 4.03
CA LYS A 113 17.88 -3.52 3.61
C LYS A 113 19.09 -4.40 3.83
N LYS A 114 19.92 -4.54 2.78
CA LYS A 114 21.20 -5.26 2.82
C LYS A 114 22.36 -4.27 2.98
N HIS A 115 23.24 -4.50 3.96
CA HIS A 115 24.47 -3.73 4.14
C HIS A 115 25.56 -4.60 4.77
N LYS A 116 26.76 -4.65 4.16
CA LYS A 116 27.95 -5.34 4.67
C LYS A 116 27.68 -6.76 5.22
N GLY A 117 27.07 -7.63 4.42
CA GLY A 117 26.77 -9.03 4.82
C GLY A 117 25.58 -9.19 5.78
N ILE A 118 24.97 -8.10 6.22
CA ILE A 118 23.78 -8.11 7.08
C ILE A 118 22.55 -7.79 6.24
N VAL A 119 21.49 -8.56 6.42
CA VAL A 119 20.17 -8.26 5.86
C VAL A 119 19.22 -7.96 7.02
N ASN A 120 18.71 -6.72 7.05
CA ASN A 120 17.66 -6.30 7.96
C ASN A 120 16.31 -6.54 7.30
N VAL A 121 15.37 -7.18 7.99
CA VAL A 121 13.98 -7.36 7.56
C VAL A 121 13.08 -6.91 8.70
N ASN A 122 12.30 -5.86 8.47
CA ASN A 122 11.43 -5.26 9.47
C ASN A 122 9.99 -5.22 8.95
N SER A 123 9.02 -5.23 9.86
CA SER A 123 7.62 -4.93 9.53
C SER A 123 7.20 -3.61 10.16
N TYR A 124 6.49 -2.81 9.39
CA TYR A 124 6.03 -1.49 9.80
C TYR A 124 4.52 -1.34 9.60
N PHE A 125 3.92 -0.61 10.54
CA PHE A 125 2.62 0.03 10.40
C PHE A 125 2.83 1.44 9.84
N HIS A 126 2.00 1.86 8.89
CA HIS A 126 2.05 3.19 8.26
C HIS A 126 0.83 4.03 8.65
N PRO A 127 0.90 4.80 9.77
CA PRO A 127 -0.15 5.71 10.24
C PRO A 127 -0.80 6.56 9.14
N ALA A 128 0.00 7.34 8.40
CA ALA A 128 -0.45 8.29 7.39
C ALA A 128 -1.12 7.65 6.16
N ARG A 129 -1.15 6.31 6.10
CA ARG A 129 -1.77 5.51 5.02
C ARG A 129 -2.93 4.66 5.54
N SER A 130 -3.24 4.77 6.82
CA SER A 130 -4.21 3.96 7.53
C SER A 130 -5.31 4.87 8.05
N TYR A 131 -6.57 4.46 7.93
CA TYR A 131 -7.69 5.37 8.18
C TYR A 131 -8.84 4.65 8.88
N VAL A 132 -9.68 5.42 9.57
CA VAL A 132 -10.82 4.92 10.35
C VAL A 132 -12.10 5.70 10.01
N TYR A 133 -13.18 4.96 9.73
CA TYR A 133 -14.45 5.53 9.28
C TYR A 133 -15.49 5.75 10.39
N ILE A 134 -15.21 5.26 11.60
CA ILE A 134 -16.02 5.50 12.79
C ILE A 134 -15.50 6.75 13.54
N ASP A 135 -16.40 7.50 14.17
CA ASP A 135 -16.04 8.64 15.03
C ASP A 135 -15.63 8.21 16.45
N ASP A 136 -16.08 7.03 16.87
CA ASP A 136 -15.69 6.38 18.13
C ASP A 136 -14.32 5.70 17.97
N LEU A 137 -13.27 6.44 18.33
CA LEU A 137 -11.88 5.98 18.32
C LEU A 137 -11.52 5.07 19.50
N GLN A 138 -12.49 4.67 20.34
CA GLN A 138 -12.29 3.77 21.48
C GLN A 138 -12.86 2.37 21.22
N ASN A 139 -13.03 1.99 19.95
CA ASN A 139 -13.52 0.67 19.59
C ASN A 139 -12.39 -0.38 19.63
N ASP A 140 -12.24 -1.05 20.78
CA ASP A 140 -11.20 -2.05 21.03
C ASP A 140 -11.28 -3.26 20.09
N ASP A 141 -12.49 -3.71 19.72
CA ASP A 141 -12.66 -4.86 18.83
C ASP A 141 -12.18 -4.56 17.42
N LEU A 142 -12.48 -3.37 16.92
CA LEU A 142 -12.01 -2.88 15.64
C LEU A 142 -10.50 -2.65 15.66
N LEU A 143 -9.97 -1.97 16.67
CA LEU A 143 -8.52 -1.79 16.82
C LEU A 143 -7.81 -3.13 16.82
N ARG A 144 -8.31 -4.08 17.62
CA ARG A 144 -7.76 -5.43 17.70
C ARG A 144 -7.81 -6.12 16.34
N HIS A 145 -8.89 -5.98 15.56
CA HIS A 145 -8.94 -6.54 14.21
C HIS A 145 -7.78 -6.05 13.34
N GLU A 146 -7.57 -4.73 13.31
CA GLU A 146 -6.49 -4.09 12.57
C GLU A 146 -5.10 -4.49 13.07
N LEU A 147 -4.88 -4.55 14.39
CA LEU A 147 -3.59 -4.98 14.94
C LEU A 147 -3.22 -6.40 14.52
N TYR A 148 -4.22 -7.29 14.35
CA TYR A 148 -3.97 -8.64 13.85
C TYR A 148 -3.59 -8.70 12.37
N HIS A 149 -4.00 -7.73 11.54
CA HIS A 149 -3.38 -7.58 10.21
C HIS A 149 -1.90 -7.22 10.31
N PHE A 150 -1.50 -6.40 11.29
CA PHE A 150 -0.09 -6.10 11.49
C PHE A 150 0.69 -7.33 12.02
N HIS A 151 0.08 -8.14 12.88
CA HIS A 151 0.64 -9.43 13.28
C HIS A 151 0.83 -10.40 12.10
N ILE A 152 -0.11 -10.45 11.14
CA ILE A 152 0.07 -11.21 9.88
C ILE A 152 1.30 -10.70 9.12
N THR A 153 1.48 -9.39 9.03
CA THR A 153 2.67 -8.80 8.38
C THR A 153 3.97 -9.22 9.09
N GLU A 154 4.01 -9.22 10.42
CA GLU A 154 5.18 -9.70 11.17
C GLU A 154 5.44 -11.20 10.98
N ILE A 155 4.40 -12.04 10.98
CA ILE A 155 4.55 -13.48 10.67
C ILE A 155 5.31 -13.66 9.35
N TRP A 156 4.88 -12.94 8.31
CA TRP A 156 5.51 -13.04 7.00
C TRP A 156 6.91 -12.40 6.96
N ALA A 157 7.18 -11.38 7.78
CA ALA A 157 8.54 -10.88 7.98
C ALA A 157 9.45 -11.91 8.68
N ARG A 158 8.95 -12.67 9.67
CA ARG A 158 9.67 -13.76 10.33
C ARG A 158 9.90 -14.94 9.39
N ILE A 159 8.91 -15.29 8.56
CA ILE A 159 9.07 -16.31 7.51
C ILE A 159 10.12 -15.85 6.49
N PHE A 160 10.13 -14.58 6.10
CA PHE A 160 11.15 -14.06 5.19
C PHE A 160 12.55 -14.22 5.80
N ARG A 161 12.73 -13.83 7.08
CA ARG A 161 13.96 -14.04 7.84
C ARG A 161 14.40 -15.50 7.87
N LYS A 162 13.46 -16.42 8.11
CA LYS A 162 13.68 -17.87 8.07
C LYS A 162 14.12 -18.38 6.70
N GLU A 163 13.53 -17.87 5.62
CA GLU A 163 13.89 -18.32 4.27
C GLU A 163 15.28 -17.83 3.87
N ILE A 164 15.62 -16.57 4.17
CA ILE A 164 16.95 -16.04 3.82
C ILE A 164 18.05 -16.63 4.71
N SER A 165 17.77 -16.97 5.97
CA SER A 165 18.77 -17.58 6.86
C SER A 165 19.24 -18.96 6.39
N LYS A 166 18.56 -19.58 5.42
CA LYS A 166 18.97 -20.86 4.82
C LYS A 166 20.03 -20.68 3.73
N PHE A 167 20.30 -19.46 3.26
CA PHE A 167 21.33 -19.24 2.26
C PHE A 167 22.72 -19.45 2.88
N LYS A 168 23.58 -20.16 2.14
CA LYS A 168 24.96 -20.45 2.58
C LYS A 168 25.85 -19.21 2.50
N ASP A 169 25.62 -18.38 1.48
CA ASP A 169 26.38 -17.16 1.20
C ASP A 169 25.48 -15.94 1.28
N VAL A 170 26.09 -14.76 1.35
CA VAL A 170 25.39 -13.47 1.33
C VAL A 170 24.50 -13.38 0.08
N PRO A 171 23.15 -13.31 0.21
CA PRO A 171 22.28 -13.36 -0.95
C PRO A 171 22.40 -12.12 -1.82
N THR A 172 22.24 -12.30 -3.13
CA THR A 172 22.16 -11.18 -4.08
C THR A 172 20.84 -10.41 -3.89
N SER A 173 20.79 -9.15 -4.35
CA SER A 173 19.55 -8.37 -4.32
C SER A 173 18.42 -9.03 -5.11
N SER A 174 18.75 -9.73 -6.21
CA SER A 174 17.76 -10.48 -7.00
C SER A 174 17.16 -11.65 -6.22
N MET A 175 17.99 -12.41 -5.49
CA MET A 175 17.50 -13.49 -4.62
C MET A 175 16.59 -12.96 -3.51
N LEU A 176 17.01 -11.89 -2.84
CA LEU A 176 16.19 -11.23 -1.81
C LEU A 176 14.85 -10.75 -2.38
N ASN A 177 14.86 -10.10 -3.54
CA ASN A 177 13.65 -9.60 -4.18
C ASN A 177 12.72 -10.74 -4.62
N LYS A 178 13.26 -11.83 -5.16
CA LYS A 178 12.46 -13.02 -5.52
C LYS A 178 11.76 -13.61 -4.30
N THR A 179 12.48 -13.75 -3.17
CA THR A 179 11.89 -14.21 -1.92
C THR A 179 10.85 -13.22 -1.42
N TYR A 180 11.14 -11.93 -1.43
CA TYR A 180 10.21 -10.87 -1.01
C TYR A 180 8.89 -10.90 -1.80
N VAL A 181 8.92 -11.03 -3.13
CA VAL A 181 7.71 -11.13 -3.96
C VAL A 181 6.85 -12.33 -3.56
N TYR A 182 7.47 -13.48 -3.29
CA TYR A 182 6.76 -14.65 -2.79
C TYR A 182 6.12 -14.39 -1.41
N ILE A 183 6.89 -13.80 -0.49
CA ILE A 183 6.43 -13.45 0.86
C ILE A 183 5.23 -12.50 0.79
N GLU A 184 5.32 -11.43 0.00
CA GLU A 184 4.22 -10.46 -0.16
C GLU A 184 2.97 -11.11 -0.76
N ALA A 185 3.11 -11.98 -1.76
CA ALA A 185 1.98 -12.70 -2.34
C ALA A 185 1.25 -13.54 -1.28
N LYS A 186 2.00 -14.24 -0.42
CA LYS A 186 1.43 -15.06 0.64
C LYS A 186 0.86 -14.25 1.80
N ARG A 187 1.51 -13.15 2.17
CA ARG A 187 0.99 -12.17 3.14
C ARG A 187 -0.35 -11.62 2.68
N ASN A 188 -0.45 -11.17 1.44
CA ASN A 188 -1.69 -10.64 0.87
C ASN A 188 -2.80 -11.69 0.81
N ALA A 189 -2.47 -12.95 0.50
CA ALA A 189 -3.43 -14.03 0.54
C ALA A 189 -3.98 -14.27 1.96
N MET A 190 -3.11 -14.31 2.97
CA MET A 190 -3.51 -14.51 4.37
C MET A 190 -4.33 -13.34 4.92
N GLN A 191 -3.97 -12.10 4.57
CA GLN A 191 -4.77 -10.92 4.95
C GLN A 191 -6.17 -10.97 4.35
N ALA A 192 -6.30 -11.32 3.06
CA ALA A 192 -7.59 -11.44 2.40
C ALA A 192 -8.44 -12.58 2.99
N GLU A 193 -7.81 -13.70 3.35
CA GLU A 193 -8.48 -14.82 4.03
C GLU A 193 -8.99 -14.40 5.42
N TYR A 194 -8.18 -13.67 6.18
CA TYR A 194 -8.55 -13.16 7.50
C TYR A 194 -9.73 -12.17 7.42
N ASP A 195 -9.67 -11.21 6.51
CA ASP A 195 -10.77 -10.28 6.21
C ASP A 195 -12.06 -11.04 5.86
N PHE A 196 -11.97 -12.01 4.96
CA PHE A 196 -13.11 -12.79 4.49
C PHE A 196 -13.75 -13.60 5.63
N ASP A 197 -12.95 -14.36 6.37
CA ASP A 197 -13.43 -15.27 7.42
C ASP A 197 -14.05 -14.56 8.62
N THR A 198 -13.47 -13.41 8.99
CA THR A 198 -13.97 -12.57 10.07
C THR A 198 -15.05 -11.61 9.62
N ASN A 199 -15.33 -11.60 8.31
CA ASN A 199 -16.20 -10.65 7.65
C ASN A 199 -15.81 -9.21 8.02
N HIS A 200 -14.53 -8.85 7.92
CA HIS A 200 -13.96 -7.56 8.32
C HIS A 200 -14.34 -7.15 9.75
N SER A 201 -13.96 -7.97 10.74
CA SER A 201 -14.24 -7.82 12.19
C SER A 201 -15.67 -8.11 12.67
N TYR A 202 -16.66 -8.25 11.78
CA TYR A 202 -18.07 -8.44 12.19
C TYR A 202 -18.33 -9.81 12.86
N LEU A 203 -17.51 -10.84 12.60
CA LEU A 203 -17.64 -12.17 13.18
C LEU A 203 -16.60 -12.41 14.28
N LEU A 204 -16.86 -11.90 15.49
CA LEU A 204 -15.95 -11.98 16.63
C LEU A 204 -15.47 -13.42 16.94
N GLY A 205 -16.37 -14.41 16.87
CA GLY A 205 -16.00 -15.81 17.10
C GLY A 205 -14.99 -16.36 16.07
N LYS A 206 -15.01 -15.87 14.82
CA LYS A 206 -14.02 -16.21 13.79
C LYS A 206 -12.73 -15.45 14.02
N GLN A 207 -12.82 -14.18 14.40
CA GLN A 207 -11.67 -13.35 14.76
C GLN A 207 -10.87 -14.00 15.89
N LEU A 208 -11.49 -14.39 17.01
CA LEU A 208 -10.80 -15.05 18.12
C LEU A 208 -10.07 -16.34 17.69
N LYS A 209 -10.66 -17.15 16.78
CA LYS A 209 -9.98 -18.34 16.24
C LYS A 209 -8.75 -17.98 15.42
N TRP A 210 -8.84 -16.93 14.61
CA TRP A 210 -7.71 -16.40 13.87
C TRP A 210 -6.63 -15.83 14.78
N GLN A 211 -7.01 -15.18 15.89
CA GLN A 211 -6.07 -14.66 16.87
C GLN A 211 -5.20 -15.78 17.45
N VAL A 212 -5.83 -16.86 17.93
CA VAL A 212 -5.12 -18.05 18.41
C VAL A 212 -4.18 -18.65 17.34
N LYS A 213 -4.63 -18.72 16.08
CA LYS A 213 -3.80 -19.20 14.96
C LYS A 213 -2.58 -18.30 14.74
N ILE A 214 -2.78 -16.99 14.71
CA ILE A 214 -1.74 -15.98 14.47
C ILE A 214 -0.72 -15.99 15.62
N ASP A 215 -1.18 -16.01 16.87
CA ASP A 215 -0.31 -16.04 18.06
C ASP A 215 0.54 -17.32 18.09
N SER A 216 -0.06 -18.46 17.76
CA SER A 216 0.64 -19.74 17.63
C SER A 216 1.74 -19.68 16.56
N MET A 217 1.43 -19.09 15.40
CA MET A 217 2.41 -18.90 14.31
C MET A 217 3.56 -17.97 14.73
N LEU A 218 3.26 -16.86 15.40
CA LEU A 218 4.28 -15.94 15.92
C LEU A 218 5.20 -16.63 16.91
N SER A 219 4.63 -17.40 17.84
CA SER A 219 5.36 -18.17 18.85
C SER A 219 6.28 -19.22 18.21
N ALA A 220 5.77 -19.97 17.23
CA ALA A 220 6.54 -20.95 16.47
C ALA A 220 7.69 -20.33 15.65
N LEU A 221 7.63 -19.01 15.41
CA LEU A 221 8.64 -18.24 14.68
C LEU A 221 9.50 -17.36 15.60
N SER A 222 9.45 -17.55 16.93
CA SER A 222 10.22 -16.77 17.92
C SER A 222 11.72 -16.73 17.64
N ALA A 223 12.31 -17.82 17.13
CA ALA A 223 13.72 -17.86 16.71
C ALA A 223 14.08 -16.83 15.63
N TYR A 224 13.10 -16.29 14.92
CA TYR A 224 13.25 -15.31 13.85
C TYR A 224 12.73 -13.93 14.24
N GLU A 225 12.55 -13.63 15.52
CA GLU A 225 12.12 -12.32 16.02
C GLU A 225 13.18 -11.23 15.85
N ASN A 226 14.46 -11.58 15.86
CA ASN A 226 15.53 -10.64 15.54
C ASN A 226 15.41 -10.20 14.07
N THR A 227 15.41 -8.89 13.81
CA THR A 227 15.24 -8.34 12.47
C THR A 227 16.50 -8.46 11.60
N GLN A 228 17.65 -8.81 12.20
CA GLN A 228 18.94 -8.92 11.53
C GLN A 228 19.32 -10.37 11.25
N ILE A 229 19.61 -10.67 9.97
CA ILE A 229 20.25 -11.91 9.55
C ILE A 229 21.68 -11.60 9.11
N ARG A 230 22.65 -12.30 9.71
CA ARG A 230 24.08 -12.15 9.43
C ARG A 230 24.56 -13.35 8.61
N PHE A 231 25.27 -13.05 7.53
CA PHE A 231 25.90 -14.01 6.62
C PHE A 231 27.41 -13.88 6.71
#